data_AF-A0A947P829-F1
#
_entry.id   AF-A0A947P829-F1
#
_cell.length_a   1.000
_cell.length_b   1.000
_cell.length_c   1.000
_cell.angle_alpha   90.00
_cell.angle_beta   90.00
_cell.angle_gamma   90.00
#
_symmetry.space_group_name_H-M   'P 1'
#
loop_
_entity.id
_entity.type
_entity.pdbx_description
1 polymer ?
#
loop_
_entity_poly.entity_id
_entity_poly.type
_entity_poly.pdbx_seq_one_letter_code
_entity_poly.pdbx_strand_id
1 'polypeptide(L)'
;MINNFHTSSEIPTTDKKPNLVIPESDKTETKAFKSKINEDNDDVLILDNGAIIEISSGFLGYLGYRKNCIVYKSGYGWKIWIEGKGTFLCDILKEPIHLATFDVNEVSISKVSDNGELIFLTNGSIYKVSYQSYETTLWLGYSSVLLIDDHQIINLDERSEIIDVIRIK
;
A
#
# COMPACT_ATOMS: atom_id res chain seq x y z
N MET A 1 48.54 -29.30 59.76
CA MET A 1 49.01 -28.21 58.86
C MET A 1 48.20 -28.28 57.59
N ILE A 2 47.86 -27.10 57.09
CA ILE A 2 46.88 -26.77 56.06
C ILE A 2 47.31 -27.34 54.70
N ASN A 3 46.37 -27.81 53.87
CA ASN A 3 46.39 -27.54 52.43
C ASN A 3 45.01 -27.75 51.80
N ASN A 4 44.42 -26.61 51.46
CA ASN A 4 43.27 -26.43 50.58
C ASN A 4 43.63 -26.81 49.15
N PHE A 5 42.72 -27.48 48.44
CA PHE A 5 42.61 -27.31 46.99
C PHE A 5 41.13 -27.23 46.60
N HIS A 6 40.71 -25.99 46.33
CA HIS A 6 39.49 -25.65 45.62
C HIS A 6 39.65 -26.01 44.14
N THR A 7 38.76 -26.84 43.61
CA THR A 7 38.56 -27.00 42.17
C THR A 7 37.35 -26.17 41.76
N SER A 8 37.61 -24.98 41.23
CA SER A 8 36.61 -24.15 40.56
C SER A 8 36.35 -24.73 39.18
N SER A 9 35.12 -25.19 38.91
CA SER A 9 34.67 -25.46 37.55
C SER A 9 34.11 -24.17 36.94
N GLU A 10 34.82 -23.60 35.98
CA GLU A 10 34.28 -22.53 35.13
C GLU A 10 33.31 -23.14 34.11
N ILE A 11 32.08 -22.64 34.08
CA ILE A 11 31.09 -22.95 33.06
C ILE A 11 31.24 -21.90 31.95
N PRO A 12 31.53 -22.28 30.69
CA PRO A 12 31.57 -21.31 29.60
C PRO A 12 30.15 -20.95 29.16
N THR A 13 29.70 -19.73 29.46
CA THR A 13 28.47 -19.15 28.91
C THR A 13 28.76 -18.47 27.58
N THR A 14 28.54 -19.20 26.49
CA THR A 14 28.47 -18.63 25.13
C THR A 14 27.02 -18.53 24.66
N ASP A 15 26.28 -17.57 25.21
CA ASP A 15 24.99 -17.14 24.65
C ASP A 15 25.23 -16.19 23.47
N LYS A 16 25.67 -16.75 22.33
CA LYS A 16 25.55 -16.05 21.04
C LYS A 16 24.13 -16.25 20.52
N LYS A 17 23.25 -15.31 20.88
CA LYS A 17 21.91 -15.18 20.30
C LYS A 17 22.06 -15.03 18.77
N PRO A 18 21.49 -15.91 17.94
CA PRO A 18 21.56 -15.74 16.50
C PRO A 18 20.75 -14.51 16.12
N ASN A 19 21.43 -13.50 15.54
CA ASN A 19 20.76 -12.42 14.83
C ASN A 19 20.08 -13.05 13.61
N LEU A 20 18.77 -13.32 13.74
CA LEU A 20 17.91 -13.54 12.60
C LEU A 20 17.87 -12.24 11.80
N VAL A 21 18.76 -12.13 10.82
CA VAL A 21 18.62 -11.18 9.72
C VAL A 21 17.42 -11.67 8.93
N ILE A 22 16.25 -11.09 9.21
CA ILE A 22 15.07 -11.29 8.36
C ILE A 22 15.44 -10.63 7.04
N PRO A 23 15.49 -11.36 5.91
CA PRO A 23 15.77 -10.75 4.62
C PRO A 23 14.68 -9.69 4.36
N GLU A 24 15.11 -8.47 3.99
CA GLU A 24 14.21 -7.49 3.38
C GLU A 24 13.56 -8.21 2.20
N SER A 25 12.27 -8.55 2.33
CA SER A 25 11.55 -9.24 1.27
C SER A 25 11.66 -8.40 0.01
N ASP A 26 12.14 -9.00 -1.09
CA ASP A 26 12.28 -8.36 -2.40
C ASP A 26 11.04 -7.50 -2.70
N LYS A 27 11.21 -6.18 -2.57
CA LYS A 27 10.18 -5.20 -2.86
C LYS A 27 10.00 -5.23 -4.37
N THR A 28 9.07 -6.05 -4.87
CA THR A 28 8.70 -6.02 -6.28
C THR A 28 8.02 -4.69 -6.55
N GLU A 29 8.81 -3.72 -7.01
CA GLU A 29 8.34 -2.42 -7.48
C GLU A 29 7.28 -2.67 -8.55
N THR A 30 6.03 -2.39 -8.19
CA THR A 30 4.90 -2.48 -9.11
C THR A 30 4.69 -1.10 -9.68
N LYS A 31 4.55 -0.99 -11.01
CA LYS A 31 4.22 0.29 -11.65
C LYS A 31 2.71 0.46 -11.77
N ALA A 32 2.23 1.69 -11.71
CA ALA A 32 0.84 2.06 -11.88
C ALA A 32 0.65 3.15 -12.95
N PHE A 33 -0.57 3.21 -13.48
CA PHE A 33 -1.05 4.26 -14.37
C PHE A 33 -2.05 5.15 -13.62
N LYS A 34 -1.72 6.43 -13.46
CA LYS A 34 -2.71 7.45 -13.03
C LYS A 34 -3.43 8.00 -14.25
N SER A 35 -4.75 8.14 -14.15
CA SER A 35 -5.58 8.65 -15.23
C SER A 35 -6.90 9.22 -14.69
N LYS A 36 -7.82 9.53 -15.60
CA LYS A 36 -9.21 9.86 -15.28
C LYS A 36 -10.17 9.03 -16.13
N ILE A 37 -11.36 8.81 -15.61
CA ILE A 37 -12.46 8.20 -16.37
C ILE A 37 -12.93 9.18 -17.45
N ASN A 38 -12.78 8.80 -18.71
CA ASN A 38 -13.30 9.54 -19.86
C ASN A 38 -14.71 9.05 -20.24
N GLU A 39 -14.90 7.73 -20.36
CA GLU A 39 -16.20 7.16 -20.68
C GLU A 39 -16.48 5.96 -19.79
N ASP A 40 -17.76 5.80 -19.44
CA ASP A 40 -18.31 4.76 -18.60
C ASP A 40 -19.43 4.07 -19.41
N ASN A 41 -19.15 2.85 -19.86
CA ASN A 41 -20.07 2.00 -20.62
C ASN A 41 -20.31 0.71 -19.82
N ASP A 42 -21.04 0.85 -18.71
CA ASP A 42 -21.32 -0.20 -17.73
C ASP A 42 -20.03 -0.74 -17.08
N ASP A 43 -19.61 -1.96 -17.43
CA ASP A 43 -18.40 -2.57 -16.88
C ASP A 43 -17.14 -2.19 -17.67
N VAL A 44 -17.29 -1.48 -18.81
CA VAL A 44 -16.16 -1.06 -19.65
C VAL A 44 -15.88 0.41 -19.49
N LEU A 45 -14.65 0.72 -19.06
CA LEU A 45 -14.15 2.07 -18.82
C LEU A 45 -13.13 2.47 -19.87
N ILE A 46 -13.31 3.68 -20.44
CA ILE A 46 -12.32 4.32 -21.29
C ILE A 46 -11.65 5.42 -20.48
N LEU A 47 -10.33 5.38 -20.40
CA LEU A 47 -9.54 6.32 -19.62
C LEU A 47 -8.95 7.44 -20.48
N ASP A 48 -8.71 8.62 -19.88
CA ASP A 48 -8.12 9.81 -20.55
C ASP A 48 -6.74 9.50 -21.21
N ASN A 49 -6.02 8.50 -20.71
CA ASN A 49 -4.74 8.03 -21.26
C ASN A 49 -4.88 6.99 -22.40
N GLY A 50 -6.10 6.78 -22.89
CA GLY A 50 -6.42 5.90 -24.02
C GLY A 50 -6.55 4.40 -23.68
N ALA A 51 -6.39 4.04 -22.40
CA ALA A 51 -6.58 2.68 -21.94
C ALA A 51 -8.07 2.30 -21.94
N ILE A 52 -8.35 1.03 -22.19
CA ILE A 52 -9.70 0.45 -22.09
C ILE A 52 -9.64 -0.70 -21.10
N ILE A 53 -10.53 -0.67 -20.11
CA ILE A 53 -10.52 -1.56 -18.96
C ILE A 53 -11.91 -2.14 -18.78
N GLU A 54 -12.00 -3.43 -18.47
CA GLU A 54 -13.24 -4.10 -18.10
C GLU A 54 -13.20 -4.46 -16.61
N ILE A 55 -14.25 -4.11 -15.86
CA ILE A 55 -14.41 -4.50 -14.47
C ILE A 55 -14.81 -5.98 -14.42
N SER A 56 -13.93 -6.83 -13.89
CA SER A 56 -14.14 -8.27 -13.87
C SER A 56 -14.82 -8.76 -12.59
N SER A 57 -14.92 -7.91 -11.57
CA SER A 57 -15.62 -8.24 -10.32
C SER A 57 -16.11 -7.00 -9.57
N GLY A 58 -17.33 -7.11 -9.03
CA GLY A 58 -18.00 -6.07 -8.26
C GLY A 58 -19.15 -5.42 -9.02
N PHE A 59 -19.88 -4.52 -8.35
CA PHE A 59 -20.87 -3.67 -8.99
C PHE A 59 -20.38 -2.22 -8.92
N LEU A 60 -20.07 -1.66 -10.09
CA LEU A 60 -19.51 -0.32 -10.21
C LEU A 60 -20.57 0.77 -9.95
N GLY A 61 -21.76 0.54 -10.50
CA GLY A 61 -22.82 1.55 -10.62
C GLY A 61 -22.34 2.78 -11.40
N TYR A 62 -23.15 3.84 -11.40
CA TYR A 62 -22.81 5.08 -12.10
C TYR A 62 -21.55 5.75 -11.52
N LEU A 63 -20.45 5.85 -12.29
CA LEU A 63 -19.20 6.47 -11.83
C LEU A 63 -19.20 8.00 -11.89
N GLY A 64 -19.85 8.56 -12.91
CA GLY A 64 -19.71 9.96 -13.29
C GLY A 64 -18.45 10.22 -14.13
N TYR A 65 -18.34 11.44 -14.66
CA TYR A 65 -17.29 11.84 -15.59
C TYR A 65 -16.05 12.42 -14.86
N ARG A 66 -14.85 12.17 -15.41
CA ARG A 66 -13.53 12.70 -14.96
C ARG A 66 -13.08 12.34 -13.54
N LYS A 67 -13.57 11.24 -12.97
CA LYS A 67 -13.06 10.74 -11.70
C LYS A 67 -11.60 10.31 -11.81
N ASN A 68 -10.78 10.64 -10.82
CA ASN A 68 -9.41 10.17 -10.76
C ASN A 68 -9.39 8.65 -10.60
N CYS A 69 -8.48 7.98 -11.28
CA CYS A 69 -8.32 6.54 -11.16
C CYS A 69 -6.85 6.12 -11.24
N ILE A 70 -6.56 4.96 -10.63
CA ILE A 70 -5.23 4.35 -10.64
C ILE A 70 -5.36 2.88 -11.01
N VAL A 71 -4.65 2.48 -12.05
CA VAL A 71 -4.60 1.10 -12.55
C VAL A 71 -3.26 0.50 -12.18
N TYR A 72 -3.26 -0.63 -11.48
CA TYR A 72 -2.04 -1.26 -10.99
C TYR A 72 -2.18 -2.77 -10.91
N LYS A 73 -1.05 -3.47 -10.88
CA LYS A 73 -1.02 -4.92 -10.73
C LYS A 73 -0.87 -5.28 -9.26
N SER A 74 -1.65 -6.25 -8.78
CA SER A 74 -1.56 -6.76 -7.41
C SER A 74 -1.63 -8.28 -7.43
N GLY A 75 -0.52 -8.94 -7.10
CA GLY A 75 -0.41 -10.39 -7.21
C GLY A 75 -0.60 -10.85 -8.66
N TYR A 76 -1.63 -11.67 -8.89
CA TYR A 76 -1.90 -12.26 -10.21
C TYR A 76 -2.83 -11.43 -11.11
N GLY A 77 -3.49 -10.40 -10.58
CA GLY A 77 -4.53 -9.65 -11.30
C GLY A 77 -4.25 -8.15 -11.41
N TRP A 78 -5.03 -7.49 -12.26
CA TRP A 78 -5.10 -6.04 -12.31
C TRP A 78 -6.21 -5.51 -11.41
N LYS A 79 -5.94 -4.36 -10.82
CA LYS A 79 -6.89 -3.59 -10.02
C LYS A 79 -7.01 -2.18 -10.59
N ILE A 80 -8.19 -1.61 -10.45
CA ILE A 80 -8.42 -0.17 -10.63
C ILE A 80 -9.01 0.41 -9.35
N TRP A 81 -8.33 1.42 -8.80
CA TRP A 81 -8.92 2.29 -7.78
C TRP A 81 -9.58 3.48 -8.49
N ILE A 82 -10.79 3.83 -8.05
CA ILE A 82 -11.55 4.97 -8.55
C ILE A 82 -11.98 5.83 -7.36
N GLU A 83 -11.68 7.12 -7.45
CA GLU A 83 -11.95 8.12 -6.43
C GLU A 83 -13.42 8.13 -5.99
N GLY A 84 -13.65 7.99 -4.68
CA GLY A 84 -14.99 7.96 -4.09
C GLY A 84 -15.80 6.68 -4.37
N LYS A 85 -15.19 5.67 -5.00
CA LYS A 85 -15.84 4.40 -5.36
C LYS A 85 -15.16 3.18 -4.76
N GLY A 86 -13.83 3.22 -4.67
CA GLY A 86 -13.00 2.18 -4.10
C GLY A 86 -12.24 1.41 -5.17
N THR A 87 -11.87 0.17 -4.84
CA THR A 87 -10.99 -0.67 -5.65
C THR A 87 -11.74 -1.84 -6.26
N PHE A 88 -11.50 -2.12 -7.54
CA PHE A 88 -12.14 -3.19 -8.30
C PHE A 88 -11.10 -4.05 -9.00
N LEU A 89 -11.42 -5.34 -9.20
CA LEU A 89 -10.65 -6.19 -10.11
C LEU A 89 -11.01 -5.83 -11.54
N CYS A 90 -10.01 -5.85 -12.43
CA CYS A 90 -10.23 -5.52 -13.82
C CYS A 90 -9.30 -6.29 -14.76
N ASP A 91 -9.64 -6.22 -16.05
CA ASP A 91 -8.83 -6.68 -17.16
C ASP A 91 -8.49 -5.50 -18.08
N ILE A 92 -7.26 -5.47 -18.58
CA ILE A 92 -6.83 -4.45 -19.56
C ILE A 92 -7.16 -4.97 -20.96
N LEU A 93 -8.19 -4.39 -21.57
CA LEU A 93 -8.57 -4.68 -22.97
C LEU A 93 -7.67 -3.94 -23.95
N LYS A 94 -7.19 -2.74 -23.56
CA LYS A 94 -6.23 -1.95 -24.34
C LYS A 94 -5.28 -1.20 -23.40
N GLU A 95 -3.99 -1.34 -23.64
CA GLU A 95 -2.96 -0.68 -22.85
C GLU A 95 -3.01 0.86 -22.98
N PRO A 96 -2.60 1.60 -21.94
CA PRO A 96 -2.42 3.04 -21.99
C PRO A 96 -1.42 3.48 -23.06
N ILE A 97 -1.59 4.69 -23.61
CA ILE A 97 -0.67 5.26 -24.61
C ILE A 97 0.72 5.55 -24.01
N HIS A 98 0.77 5.85 -22.72
CA HIS A 98 2.00 6.16 -21.98
C HIS A 98 2.37 5.04 -21.01
N LEU A 99 3.67 4.84 -20.79
CA LEU A 99 4.18 3.85 -19.84
C LEU A 99 3.75 4.17 -18.40
N ALA A 100 3.67 3.13 -17.58
CA ALA A 100 3.41 3.28 -16.14
C ALA A 100 4.62 3.93 -15.47
N THR A 101 4.43 5.12 -14.89
CA THR A 101 5.52 5.93 -14.33
C THR A 101 5.55 5.96 -12.81
N PHE A 102 4.49 5.53 -12.15
CA PHE A 102 4.34 5.65 -10.70
C PHE A 102 4.71 4.35 -10.02
N ASP A 103 5.59 4.41 -9.03
CA ASP A 103 5.88 3.28 -8.15
C ASP A 103 4.75 3.10 -7.17
N VAL A 104 4.22 1.88 -7.08
CA VAL A 104 3.18 1.56 -6.13
C VAL A 104 3.51 0.34 -5.31
N ASN A 105 3.01 0.37 -4.07
CA ASN A 105 3.13 -0.74 -3.14
C ASN A 105 1.85 -0.89 -2.33
N GLU A 106 1.22 -2.06 -2.42
CA GLU A 106 0.08 -2.41 -1.58
C GLU A 106 0.59 -2.97 -0.25
N VAL A 107 0.20 -2.36 0.86
CA VAL A 107 0.63 -2.74 2.21
C VAL A 107 -0.50 -2.50 3.19
N SER A 108 -0.55 -3.21 4.31
CA SER A 108 -1.59 -2.99 5.32
C SER A 108 -1.17 -1.94 6.34
N ILE A 109 -2.14 -1.18 6.84
CA ILE A 109 -2.00 -0.34 8.02
C ILE A 109 -1.86 -1.26 9.23
N SER A 110 -0.83 -1.02 10.06
CA SER A 110 -0.73 -1.65 11.37
C SER A 110 -1.41 -0.81 12.46
N LYS A 111 -1.29 0.52 12.38
CA LYS A 111 -1.87 1.46 13.34
C LYS A 111 -1.99 2.86 12.73
N VAL A 112 -3.02 3.59 13.13
CA VAL A 112 -3.09 5.06 13.00
C VAL A 112 -2.99 5.69 14.39
N SER A 113 -2.23 6.78 14.53
CA SER A 113 -2.09 7.50 15.81
C SER A 113 -2.14 9.02 15.64
N ASP A 114 -2.00 9.74 16.75
CA ASP A 114 -1.95 11.20 16.80
C ASP A 114 -3.11 11.86 16.05
N ASN A 115 -4.33 11.37 16.31
CA ASN A 115 -5.56 11.82 15.66
C ASN A 115 -5.47 11.80 14.12
N GLY A 116 -4.95 10.71 13.56
CA GLY A 116 -4.83 10.53 12.12
C GLY A 116 -3.51 11.04 11.53
N GLU A 117 -2.72 11.82 12.27
CA GLU A 117 -1.52 12.43 11.71
C GLU A 117 -0.42 11.43 11.37
N LEU A 118 -0.37 10.28 12.04
CA LEU A 118 0.65 9.25 11.80
C LEU A 118 0.03 7.92 11.38
N ILE A 119 0.56 7.38 10.29
CA ILE A 119 0.17 6.08 9.73
C ILE A 119 1.37 5.13 9.81
N PHE A 120 1.18 4.01 10.50
CA PHE A 120 2.17 2.94 10.65
C PHE A 120 1.77 1.78 9.75
N LEU A 121 2.69 1.28 8.94
CA LEU A 121 2.43 0.20 7.98
C LEU A 121 3.06 -1.11 8.47
N THR A 122 2.53 -2.25 8.02
CA THR A 122 2.99 -3.58 8.45
C THR A 122 4.42 -3.91 7.98
N ASN A 123 4.91 -3.22 6.96
CA ASN A 123 6.32 -3.29 6.54
C ASN A 123 7.28 -2.47 7.41
N GLY A 124 6.78 -1.83 8.48
CA GLY A 124 7.58 -1.04 9.42
C GLY A 124 7.80 0.42 9.03
N SER A 125 7.37 0.84 7.84
CA SER A 125 7.42 2.25 7.43
C SER A 125 6.37 3.09 8.16
N ILE A 126 6.70 4.37 8.33
CA ILE A 126 5.85 5.33 9.04
C ILE A 126 5.74 6.60 8.21
N TYR A 127 4.52 7.09 8.08
CA TYR A 127 4.17 8.26 7.30
C TYR A 127 3.45 9.29 8.16
N LYS A 128 3.75 10.57 7.91
CA LYS A 128 3.01 11.71 8.46
C LYS A 128 2.06 12.26 7.39
N VAL A 129 0.80 12.44 7.74
CA VAL A 129 -0.20 13.07 6.87
C VAL A 129 0.07 14.57 6.76
N SER A 130 0.19 15.07 5.52
CA SER A 130 0.56 16.47 5.28
C SER A 130 -0.62 17.44 5.39
N TYR A 131 -1.83 16.97 5.06
CA TYR A 131 -3.10 17.72 5.08
C TYR A 131 -4.27 16.73 5.26
N GLN A 132 -5.42 17.18 5.81
CA GLN A 132 -6.63 16.36 6.00
C GLN A 132 -6.52 15.13 6.92
N SER A 133 -5.82 15.23 8.06
CA SER A 133 -5.72 14.13 9.04
C SER A 133 -7.08 13.63 9.57
N TYR A 134 -8.15 14.44 9.53
CA TYR A 134 -9.47 14.03 10.00
C TYR A 134 -10.00 12.78 9.25
N GLU A 135 -9.71 12.62 7.96
CA GLU A 135 -10.17 11.44 7.19
C GLU A 135 -9.50 10.18 7.71
N THR A 136 -8.21 10.27 7.96
CA THR A 136 -7.40 9.16 8.45
C THR A 136 -7.72 8.75 9.89
N THR A 137 -8.40 9.59 10.69
CA THR A 137 -8.82 9.21 12.05
C THR A 137 -9.76 8.01 12.07
N LEU A 138 -10.48 7.77 10.97
CA LEU A 138 -11.42 6.67 10.84
C LEU A 138 -10.77 5.40 10.30
N TRP A 139 -9.54 5.49 9.80
CA TRP A 139 -8.85 4.36 9.20
C TRP A 139 -8.51 3.33 10.27
N LEU A 140 -8.89 2.08 10.00
CA LEU A 140 -8.72 0.99 10.93
C LEU A 140 -7.36 0.30 10.73
N GLY A 141 -6.85 -0.28 11.82
CA GLY A 141 -5.78 -1.26 11.71
C GLY A 141 -6.20 -2.40 10.78
N TYR A 142 -5.26 -2.93 10.01
CA TYR A 142 -5.40 -3.95 8.98
C TYR A 142 -5.97 -3.49 7.63
N SER A 143 -6.41 -2.24 7.50
CA SER A 143 -6.86 -1.75 6.20
C SER A 143 -5.74 -1.78 5.17
N SER A 144 -6.05 -2.21 3.95
CA SER A 144 -5.09 -2.22 2.84
C SER A 144 -4.94 -0.81 2.29
N VAL A 145 -3.70 -0.39 2.07
CA VAL A 145 -3.37 0.89 1.45
C VAL A 145 -2.53 0.70 0.20
N LEU A 146 -2.68 1.61 -0.75
CA LEU A 146 -1.76 1.77 -1.87
C LEU A 146 -0.87 2.98 -1.62
N LEU A 147 0.41 2.74 -1.40
CA LEU A 147 1.43 3.78 -1.45
C LEU A 147 1.77 4.10 -2.89
N ILE A 148 1.95 5.37 -3.20
CA ILE A 148 2.34 5.84 -4.53
C ILE A 148 3.53 6.78 -4.41
N ASP A 149 4.63 6.40 -5.05
CA ASP A 149 5.95 7.05 -5.01
C ASP A 149 6.47 7.34 -3.59
N ASP A 150 5.98 6.66 -2.55
CA ASP A 150 6.23 6.97 -1.14
C ASP A 150 5.82 8.41 -0.69
N HIS A 151 4.95 9.10 -1.46
CA HIS A 151 4.47 10.46 -1.11
C HIS A 151 2.94 10.58 -1.09
N GLN A 152 2.23 9.57 -1.59
CA GLN A 152 0.77 9.54 -1.55
C GLN A 152 0.29 8.19 -1.03
N ILE A 153 -0.85 8.19 -0.36
CA ILE A 153 -1.48 6.99 0.19
C ILE A 153 -2.97 7.00 -0.09
N ILE A 154 -3.51 5.83 -0.38
CA ILE A 154 -4.94 5.60 -0.58
C ILE A 154 -5.36 4.46 0.34
N ASN A 155 -6.44 4.62 1.10
CA ASN A 155 -7.08 3.50 1.80
C ASN A 155 -7.99 2.75 0.82
N LEU A 156 -7.61 1.52 0.46
CA LEU A 156 -8.26 0.70 -0.55
C LEU A 156 -9.56 0.06 -0.07
N ASP A 157 -9.75 -0.03 1.25
CA ASP A 157 -10.96 -0.58 1.87
C ASP A 157 -12.04 0.49 2.06
N GLU A 158 -11.68 1.76 1.86
CA GLU A 158 -12.59 2.89 1.95
C GLU A 158 -12.76 3.58 0.60
N ARG A 159 -13.86 4.32 0.46
CA ARG A 159 -14.11 5.20 -0.69
C ARG A 159 -13.39 6.53 -0.50
N SER A 160 -12.11 6.45 -0.17
CA SER A 160 -11.26 7.58 0.22
C SER A 160 -10.77 8.37 -1.00
N GLU A 161 -10.19 9.54 -0.74
CA GLU A 161 -9.41 10.31 -1.71
C GLU A 161 -7.92 9.95 -1.59
N ILE A 162 -7.10 10.51 -2.49
CA ILE A 162 -5.64 10.40 -2.38
C ILE A 162 -5.17 11.36 -1.29
N ILE A 163 -4.39 10.85 -0.34
CA ILE A 163 -3.83 11.65 0.75
C ILE A 163 -2.33 11.82 0.55
N ASP A 164 -1.86 13.07 0.61
CA ASP A 164 -0.44 13.38 0.56
C ASP A 164 0.23 13.11 1.92
N VAL A 165 1.34 12.38 1.88
CA VAL A 165 2.09 11.93 3.05
C VAL A 165 3.58 12.22 2.93
N ILE A 166 4.25 12.30 4.08
CA ILE A 166 5.69 12.46 4.18
C ILE A 166 6.24 11.26 4.95
N ARG A 167 7.16 10.52 4.34
CA ARG A 167 7.82 9.40 5.01
C ARG A 167 8.71 9.91 6.14
N ILE A 168 8.55 9.33 7.33
CA ILE A 168 9.38 9.63 8.50
C ILE A 168 10.25 8.45 8.93
N LYS A 169 9.92 7.22 8.49
CA LYS A 169 10.71 6.00 8.69
C LYS A 169 10.44 4.98 7.59
#